data_AF-A0A7X8WW16-F1
#
_entry.id   AF-A0A7X8WW16-F1
#
_cell.length_a   1.000
_cell.length_b   1.000
_cell.length_c   1.000
_cell.angle_alpha   90.00
_cell.angle_beta   90.00
_cell.angle_gamma   90.00
#
_symmetry.space_group_name_H-M   'P 1'
#
loop_
_entity.id
_entity.type
_entity.pdbx_description
1 polymer ?
#
loop_
_entity_poly.entity_id
_entity_poly.type
_entity_poly.pdbx_seq_one_letter_code
_entity_poly.pdbx_strand_id
1 'polypeptide(L)'
;MYKTYKKVIDFSLSTKNLPLSLFNSQGFFWLTSAISFAFATEELRKCLNKMTKFSKVEVDPWDSKQLVALFKDSLKRGEVSPEIEKIAQKASMHNLKILAGFSQKYCSIFDIEGSIVLGKTFFAHWLIYKIIELEWQQVLDREEVQENYLLLDAFIEESKDLEELEEKYLSGQELSLDERLYLRGHWERINVFWSKVYQDLKLLKGGWISFKPPYRQ
;
A
#
# COMPACT_ATOMS: atom_id res chain seq x y z
N MET A 1 -13.10 5.19 -1.20
CA MET A 1 -12.01 4.18 -1.04
C MET A 1 -12.07 3.33 0.25
N TYR A 2 -12.08 3.93 1.45
CA TYR A 2 -11.95 3.23 2.76
C TYR A 2 -12.96 2.12 3.08
N LYS A 3 -14.28 2.36 2.94
CA LYS A 3 -15.32 1.35 3.23
C LYS A 3 -15.16 0.06 2.40
N THR A 4 -14.59 0.18 1.20
CA THR A 4 -14.33 -0.96 0.31
C THR A 4 -13.18 -1.79 0.84
N TYR A 5 -12.10 -1.17 1.31
CA TYR A 5 -10.91 -1.88 1.81
C TYR A 5 -11.10 -2.49 3.19
N LYS A 6 -11.81 -1.80 4.10
CA LYS A 6 -12.13 -2.35 5.43
C LYS A 6 -12.96 -3.63 5.36
N LYS A 7 -13.85 -3.77 4.37
CA LYS A 7 -14.62 -5.01 4.15
C LYS A 7 -13.75 -6.18 3.67
N VAL A 8 -12.63 -5.91 3.01
CA VAL A 8 -11.75 -6.94 2.47
C VAL A 8 -10.80 -7.45 3.56
N ILE A 9 -10.29 -6.54 4.38
CA ILE A 9 -9.40 -6.78 5.51
C ILE A 9 -10.21 -6.69 6.80
N ASP A 10 -11.05 -7.69 7.04
CA ASP A 10 -11.81 -7.87 8.28
C ASP A 10 -11.20 -9.05 9.05
N PHE A 11 -10.74 -8.79 10.28
CA PHE A 11 -10.16 -9.77 11.20
C PHE A 11 -11.23 -10.40 12.14
N SER A 12 -12.52 -10.15 11.92
CA SER A 12 -13.63 -10.68 12.73
C SER A 12 -13.65 -12.22 12.87
N LEU A 13 -12.87 -12.93 12.05
CA LEU A 13 -12.57 -14.35 12.18
C LEU A 13 -11.51 -14.60 13.28
N SER A 14 -11.93 -14.57 14.55
CA SER A 14 -11.26 -15.25 15.67
C SER A 14 -9.78 -14.88 15.91
N THR A 15 -9.52 -13.67 16.38
CA THR A 15 -8.18 -13.17 16.76
C THR A 15 -7.78 -13.37 18.23
N LYS A 16 -8.60 -14.02 19.06
CA LYS A 16 -8.25 -14.23 20.47
C LYS A 16 -7.01 -15.12 20.58
N ASN A 17 -5.90 -14.53 21.04
CA ASN A 17 -4.60 -15.16 21.33
C ASN A 17 -3.72 -15.51 20.11
N LEU A 18 -3.61 -14.64 19.11
CA LEU A 18 -2.54 -14.79 18.11
C LEU A 18 -1.16 -14.56 18.75
N PRO A 19 -0.15 -15.37 18.43
CA PRO A 19 1.16 -15.27 19.06
C PRO A 19 1.93 -14.04 18.56
N LEU A 20 2.64 -13.35 19.45
CA LEU A 20 3.51 -12.23 19.09
C LEU A 20 4.58 -12.63 18.05
N SER A 21 4.99 -13.91 18.05
CA SER A 21 5.94 -14.47 17.07
C SER A 21 5.44 -14.39 15.62
N LEU A 22 4.13 -14.48 15.38
CA LEU A 22 3.55 -14.29 14.04
C LEU A 22 3.85 -12.88 13.54
N PHE A 23 3.51 -11.88 14.35
CA PHE A 23 3.64 -10.47 14.04
C PHE A 23 5.11 -10.02 13.95
N ASN A 24 5.99 -10.70 14.66
CA ASN A 24 7.43 -10.55 14.58
C ASN A 24 8.10 -11.42 13.52
N SER A 25 7.35 -12.16 12.69
CA SER A 25 7.91 -13.00 11.63
C SER A 25 8.16 -12.22 10.34
N GLN A 26 9.26 -12.57 9.66
CA GLN A 26 9.54 -12.04 8.32
C GLN A 26 8.46 -12.45 7.30
N GLY A 27 7.89 -13.65 7.44
CA GLY A 27 6.78 -14.12 6.62
C GLY A 27 5.56 -13.21 6.71
N PHE A 28 5.19 -12.77 7.91
CA PHE A 28 4.06 -11.85 8.10
C PHE A 28 4.34 -10.47 7.51
N PHE A 29 5.55 -9.95 7.69
CA PHE A 29 5.99 -8.71 7.04
C PHE A 29 5.85 -8.77 5.52
N TRP A 30 6.31 -9.86 4.89
CA TRP A 30 6.19 -10.02 3.44
C TRP A 30 4.74 -10.14 3.00
N LEU A 31 3.89 -10.81 3.76
CA LEU A 31 2.48 -11.00 3.41
C LEU A 31 1.70 -9.70 3.48
N THR A 32 1.88 -8.91 4.54
CA THR A 32 1.31 -7.56 4.68
C THR A 32 1.79 -6.64 3.56
N SER A 33 3.10 -6.67 3.26
CA SER A 33 3.68 -5.91 2.15
C SER A 33 3.06 -6.31 0.81
N ALA A 34 2.93 -7.61 0.55
CA ALA A 34 2.38 -8.13 -0.70
C ALA A 34 0.95 -7.63 -0.93
N ILE A 35 0.10 -7.70 0.10
CA ILE A 35 -1.28 -7.23 0.04
C ILE A 35 -1.32 -5.73 -0.26
N SER A 36 -0.56 -4.93 0.50
CA SER A 36 -0.56 -3.47 0.33
C SER A 36 -0.08 -3.03 -1.06
N PHE A 37 0.98 -3.66 -1.59
CA PHE A 37 1.45 -3.36 -2.94
C PHE A 37 0.48 -3.84 -4.02
N ALA A 38 -0.17 -5.01 -3.84
CA ALA A 38 -1.18 -5.49 -4.78
C ALA A 38 -2.33 -4.51 -4.93
N PHE A 39 -2.87 -4.01 -3.81
CA PHE A 39 -3.92 -3.01 -3.84
C PHE A 39 -3.48 -1.71 -4.50
N ALA A 40 -2.25 -1.25 -4.25
CA ALA A 40 -1.72 -0.07 -4.93
C ALA A 40 -1.52 -0.27 -6.43
N THR A 41 -1.06 -1.45 -6.86
CA THR A 41 -0.90 -1.76 -8.30
C THR A 41 -2.25 -1.94 -9.00
N GLU A 42 -3.26 -2.48 -8.31
CA GLU A 42 -4.63 -2.48 -8.81
C GLU A 42 -5.21 -1.07 -8.95
N GLU A 43 -4.95 -0.19 -7.97
CA GLU A 43 -5.36 1.21 -8.03
C GLU A 43 -4.63 1.95 -9.15
N LEU A 44 -3.34 1.65 -9.37
CA LEU A 44 -2.58 2.16 -10.50
C LEU A 44 -3.31 1.82 -11.80
N ARG A 45 -3.61 0.53 -12.03
CA ARG A 45 -4.33 0.07 -13.22
C ARG A 45 -5.66 0.81 -13.41
N LYS A 46 -6.44 1.01 -12.35
CA LYS A 46 -7.70 1.77 -12.43
C LYS A 46 -7.48 3.22 -12.85
N CYS A 47 -6.48 3.88 -12.27
CA CYS A 47 -6.18 5.26 -12.60
C CYS A 47 -5.70 5.39 -14.05
N LEU A 48 -4.78 4.54 -14.50
CA LEU A 48 -4.26 4.59 -15.88
C LEU A 48 -5.38 4.46 -16.93
N ASN A 49 -6.41 3.65 -16.66
CA ASN A 49 -7.56 3.49 -17.55
C ASN A 49 -8.42 4.75 -17.70
N LYS A 50 -8.34 5.69 -16.75
CA LYS A 50 -9.07 6.98 -16.82
C LYS A 50 -8.22 8.11 -17.42
N MET A 51 -6.90 7.94 -17.39
CA MET A 51 -5.92 8.98 -17.64
C MET A 51 -5.48 8.97 -19.11
N THR A 52 -5.58 10.11 -19.79
CA THR A 52 -5.38 10.18 -21.25
C THR A 52 -3.92 9.91 -21.62
N LYS A 53 -2.95 10.46 -20.87
CA LYS A 53 -1.50 10.31 -21.07
C LYS A 53 -1.07 8.84 -20.92
N PHE A 54 -1.78 8.07 -20.10
CA PHE A 54 -1.39 6.72 -19.72
C PHE A 54 -2.31 5.61 -20.20
N SER A 55 -3.28 5.93 -21.05
CA SER A 55 -4.30 4.99 -21.58
C SER A 55 -3.75 3.73 -22.25
N LYS A 56 -2.47 3.73 -22.68
CA LYS A 56 -1.78 2.59 -23.30
C LYS A 56 -0.80 1.86 -22.37
N VAL A 57 -0.67 2.32 -21.12
CA VAL A 57 0.24 1.69 -20.15
C VAL A 57 -0.47 0.49 -19.54
N GLU A 58 -0.04 -0.70 -19.95
CA GLU A 58 -0.56 -1.95 -19.39
C GLU A 58 0.12 -2.26 -18.05
N VAL A 59 -0.70 -2.68 -17.08
CA VAL A 59 -0.27 -3.09 -15.75
C VAL A 59 -0.97 -4.38 -15.38
N ASP A 60 -0.16 -5.38 -15.04
CA ASP A 60 -0.62 -6.70 -14.60
C ASP A 60 -0.32 -6.90 -13.10
N PRO A 61 -1.24 -6.46 -12.20
CA PRO A 61 -1.06 -6.63 -10.77
C PRO A 61 -1.19 -8.10 -10.38
N TRP A 62 -0.41 -8.52 -9.38
CA TRP A 62 -0.72 -9.75 -8.66
C TRP A 62 -2.06 -9.56 -7.90
N ASP A 63 -2.98 -10.52 -8.02
CA ASP A 63 -4.32 -10.44 -7.44
C ASP A 63 -4.31 -10.27 -5.91
N SER A 64 -4.82 -9.13 -5.43
CA SER A 64 -4.92 -8.82 -4.00
C SER A 64 -5.82 -9.82 -3.25
N LYS A 65 -6.87 -10.36 -3.89
CA LYS A 65 -7.81 -11.27 -3.23
C LYS A 65 -7.16 -12.59 -2.84
N GLN A 66 -6.28 -13.11 -3.70
CA GLN A 66 -5.51 -14.32 -3.41
C GLN A 66 -4.58 -14.11 -2.21
N LEU A 67 -3.90 -12.96 -2.16
CA LEU A 67 -3.01 -12.62 -1.04
C LEU A 67 -3.79 -12.43 0.27
N VAL A 68 -4.96 -11.82 0.22
CA VAL A 68 -5.86 -11.69 1.38
C VAL A 68 -6.35 -13.06 1.87
N ALA A 69 -6.61 -14.01 0.96
CA ALA A 69 -6.96 -15.38 1.34
C ALA A 69 -5.82 -16.09 2.08
N LEU A 70 -4.59 -15.99 1.56
CA LEU A 70 -3.38 -16.52 2.21
C LEU A 70 -3.12 -15.88 3.57
N PHE A 71 -3.38 -14.57 3.68
CA PHE A 71 -3.31 -13.83 4.93
C PHE A 71 -4.29 -14.35 5.97
N LYS A 72 -5.57 -14.47 5.62
CA LYS A 72 -6.60 -15.02 6.52
C LYS A 72 -6.30 -16.46 6.95
N ASP A 73 -5.75 -17.27 6.04
CA ASP A 73 -5.34 -18.64 6.34
C ASP A 73 -4.14 -18.69 7.31
N SER A 74 -3.16 -17.80 7.13
CA SER A 74 -2.01 -17.67 8.03
C SER A 74 -2.43 -17.19 9.42
N LEU A 75 -3.38 -16.24 9.50
CA LEU A 75 -3.97 -15.82 10.79
C LEU A 75 -4.63 -16.99 11.51
N LYS A 76 -5.44 -17.81 10.81
CA LYS A 76 -6.11 -18.97 11.42
C LYS A 76 -5.12 -20.01 11.98
N ARG A 77 -3.96 -20.17 11.33
CA ARG A 77 -2.90 -21.08 11.80
C ARG A 77 -2.00 -20.47 12.88
N GLY A 78 -1.98 -19.14 13.01
CA GLY A 78 -1.05 -18.43 13.90
C GLY A 78 0.40 -18.41 13.37
N GLU A 79 0.63 -18.77 12.10
CA GLU A 79 1.95 -18.80 11.48
C GLU A 79 1.88 -18.57 9.96
N VAL A 80 3.00 -18.14 9.38
CA VAL A 80 3.19 -18.04 7.92
C VAL A 80 4.13 -19.16 7.49
N SER A 81 3.66 -20.06 6.62
CA SER A 81 4.49 -21.16 6.13
C SER A 81 5.57 -20.66 5.15
N PRO A 82 6.69 -21.41 4.97
CA PRO A 82 7.73 -21.04 4.01
C PRO A 82 7.23 -20.89 2.57
N GLU A 83 6.22 -21.65 2.16
CA GLU A 83 5.60 -21.57 0.83
C GLU A 83 4.84 -20.26 0.67
N ILE A 84 4.05 -19.87 1.68
CA ILE A 84 3.31 -18.60 1.68
C ILE A 84 4.26 -17.43 1.70
N GLU A 85 5.32 -17.50 2.52
CA GLU A 85 6.35 -16.46 2.52
C GLU A 85 6.99 -16.29 1.13
N LYS A 86 7.35 -17.40 0.45
CA LYS A 86 7.91 -17.34 -0.91
C LYS A 86 6.93 -16.71 -1.91
N ILE A 87 5.64 -17.01 -1.81
CA ILE A 87 4.60 -16.39 -2.65
C ILE A 87 4.51 -14.89 -2.34
N ALA A 88 4.44 -14.52 -1.07
CA ALA A 88 4.36 -13.13 -0.63
C ALA A 88 5.58 -12.31 -1.06
N GLN A 89 6.79 -12.88 -0.97
CA GLN A 89 8.02 -12.26 -1.48
C GLN A 89 7.97 -12.03 -2.99
N LYS A 90 7.50 -13.02 -3.77
CA LYS A 90 7.36 -12.89 -5.23
C LYS A 90 6.34 -11.81 -5.59
N ALA A 91 5.16 -11.85 -4.97
CA ALA A 91 4.10 -10.89 -5.20
C ALA A 91 4.50 -9.47 -4.81
N SER A 92 5.15 -9.29 -3.65
CA SER A 92 5.67 -8.00 -3.19
C SER A 92 6.64 -7.40 -4.22
N MET A 93 7.66 -8.18 -4.62
CA MET A 93 8.66 -7.69 -5.57
C MET A 93 8.10 -7.43 -6.97
N HIS A 94 7.11 -8.21 -7.40
CA HIS A 94 6.42 -8.02 -8.68
C HIS A 94 5.66 -6.69 -8.71
N ASN A 95 4.73 -6.51 -7.78
CA ASN A 95 3.90 -5.30 -7.70
C ASN A 95 4.74 -4.05 -7.44
N LEU A 96 5.74 -4.14 -6.56
CA LEU A 96 6.60 -3.01 -6.26
C LEU A 96 7.52 -2.65 -7.43
N LYS A 97 7.97 -3.62 -8.24
CA LYS A 97 8.71 -3.33 -9.48
C LYS A 97 7.84 -2.54 -10.47
N ILE A 98 6.54 -2.86 -10.55
CA ILE A 98 5.59 -2.12 -11.38
C ILE A 98 5.44 -0.68 -10.87
N LEU A 99 5.18 -0.51 -9.56
CA LEU A 99 4.99 0.81 -8.95
C LEU A 99 6.23 1.70 -9.08
N ALA A 100 7.41 1.17 -8.72
CA ALA A 100 8.67 1.89 -8.86
C ALA A 100 9.01 2.19 -10.32
N GLY A 101 8.78 1.22 -11.21
CA GLY A 101 8.98 1.40 -12.65
C GLY A 101 8.07 2.47 -13.24
N PHE A 102 6.81 2.53 -12.83
CA PHE A 102 5.88 3.58 -13.23
C PHE A 102 6.36 4.95 -12.76
N SER A 103 6.71 5.06 -11.49
CA SER A 103 7.22 6.29 -10.88
C SER A 103 8.44 6.83 -11.63
N GLN A 104 9.44 5.98 -11.85
CA GLN A 104 10.70 6.37 -12.51
C GLN A 104 10.53 6.69 -13.99
N LYS A 105 9.71 5.92 -14.71
CA LYS A 105 9.59 6.04 -16.17
C LYS A 105 8.67 7.20 -16.58
N TYR A 106 7.57 7.41 -15.85
CA TYR A 106 6.50 8.30 -16.29
C TYR A 106 6.31 9.53 -15.42
N CYS A 107 6.82 9.50 -14.18
CA CYS A 107 6.64 10.56 -13.18
C CYS A 107 7.98 11.11 -12.67
N SER A 108 9.06 11.00 -13.44
CA SER A 108 10.38 11.54 -13.07
C SER A 108 10.42 13.07 -13.04
N ILE A 109 9.49 13.72 -13.74
CA ILE A 109 9.26 15.16 -13.75
C ILE A 109 7.83 15.39 -13.26
N PHE A 110 7.61 16.47 -12.53
CA PHE A 110 6.28 16.84 -12.06
C PHE A 110 5.31 17.05 -13.22
N ASP A 111 4.20 16.34 -13.17
CA ASP A 111 3.03 16.56 -14.00
C ASP A 111 1.74 16.26 -13.22
N ILE A 112 0.66 16.99 -13.49
CA ILE A 112 -0.60 16.89 -12.71
C ILE A 112 -1.15 15.47 -12.76
N GLU A 113 -1.26 14.89 -13.95
CA GLU A 113 -1.84 13.56 -14.17
C GLU A 113 -1.04 12.47 -13.44
N GLY A 114 0.28 12.46 -13.63
CA GLY A 114 1.20 11.56 -12.94
C GLY A 114 1.17 11.74 -11.42
N SER A 115 1.06 12.97 -10.93
CA SER A 115 0.98 13.28 -9.50
C SER A 115 -0.31 12.76 -8.86
N ILE A 116 -1.45 12.89 -9.55
CA ILE A 116 -2.72 12.32 -9.10
C ILE A 116 -2.62 10.79 -9.03
N VAL A 117 -2.09 10.15 -10.09
CA VAL A 117 -1.91 8.69 -10.14
C VAL A 117 -0.98 8.22 -9.02
N LEU A 118 0.18 8.87 -8.82
CA LEU A 118 1.12 8.54 -7.74
C LEU A 118 0.49 8.72 -6.36
N GLY A 119 -0.24 9.82 -6.15
CA GLY A 119 -0.97 10.07 -4.92
C GLY A 119 -1.93 8.93 -4.60
N LYS A 120 -2.83 8.59 -5.52
CA LYS A 120 -3.88 7.59 -5.28
C LYS A 120 -3.30 6.20 -5.02
N THR A 121 -2.24 5.83 -5.74
CA THR A 121 -1.56 4.54 -5.54
C THR A 121 -0.85 4.48 -4.19
N PHE A 122 -0.23 5.57 -3.76
CA PHE A 122 0.37 5.67 -2.42
C PHE A 122 -0.69 5.59 -1.32
N PHE A 123 -1.78 6.34 -1.44
CA PHE A 123 -2.89 6.27 -0.48
C PHE A 123 -3.47 4.86 -0.37
N ALA A 124 -3.68 4.17 -1.50
CA ALA A 124 -4.15 2.79 -1.48
C ALA A 124 -3.19 1.84 -0.74
N HIS A 125 -1.87 1.96 -0.97
CA HIS A 125 -0.88 1.17 -0.23
C HIS A 125 -0.90 1.49 1.26
N TRP A 126 -0.79 2.78 1.61
CA TRP A 126 -0.66 3.21 2.99
C TRP A 126 -1.92 2.87 3.79
N LEU A 127 -3.10 3.11 3.23
CA LEU A 127 -4.38 2.80 3.86
C LEU A 127 -4.51 1.31 4.16
N ILE A 128 -4.15 0.45 3.20
CA ILE A 128 -4.19 -1.01 3.40
C ILE A 128 -3.18 -1.44 4.46
N TYR A 129 -1.96 -0.91 4.40
CA TYR A 129 -0.93 -1.20 5.38
C TYR A 129 -1.40 -0.82 6.79
N LYS A 130 -1.97 0.38 6.96
CA LYS A 130 -2.50 0.86 8.24
C LYS A 130 -3.73 0.13 8.74
N ILE A 131 -4.63 -0.31 7.86
CA ILE A 131 -5.76 -1.14 8.27
C ILE A 131 -5.23 -2.46 8.87
N ILE A 132 -4.28 -3.13 8.20
CA ILE A 132 -3.64 -4.33 8.76
C ILE A 132 -2.94 -3.99 10.08
N GLU A 133 -2.28 -2.84 10.14
CA GLU A 133 -1.55 -2.38 11.33
C GLU A 133 -2.46 -1.97 12.51
N LEU A 134 -3.69 -1.54 12.27
CA LEU A 134 -4.63 -1.24 13.35
C LEU A 134 -5.22 -2.51 13.93
N GLU A 135 -5.60 -3.43 13.05
CA GLU A 135 -6.28 -4.66 13.44
C GLU A 135 -5.40 -5.55 14.33
N TRP A 136 -4.10 -5.70 14.03
CA TRP A 136 -3.19 -6.46 14.93
C TRP A 136 -2.79 -5.70 16.20
N GLN A 137 -2.77 -4.35 16.22
CA GLN A 137 -2.47 -3.57 17.44
C GLN A 137 -3.60 -3.73 18.46
N GLN A 138 -4.85 -3.84 17.99
CA GLN A 138 -5.97 -4.23 18.83
C GLN A 138 -5.80 -5.64 19.40
N VAL A 139 -5.29 -6.59 18.60
CA VAL A 139 -4.99 -7.95 19.09
C VAL A 139 -3.90 -7.95 20.16
N LEU A 140 -2.95 -7.02 20.07
CA LEU A 140 -1.84 -6.88 21.01
C LEU A 140 -2.11 -5.94 22.19
N ASP A 141 -3.33 -5.41 22.32
CA ASP A 141 -3.76 -4.47 23.37
C ASP A 141 -2.78 -3.30 23.58
N ARG A 142 -2.37 -2.66 22.47
CA ARG A 142 -1.41 -1.54 22.49
C ARG A 142 -2.12 -0.20 22.71
N GLU A 143 -1.56 0.65 23.56
CA GLU A 143 -2.08 1.99 23.84
C GLU A 143 -2.04 2.93 22.61
N GLU A 144 -1.14 2.67 21.65
CA GLU A 144 -0.93 3.43 20.40
C GLU A 144 -2.11 3.34 19.41
N VAL A 145 -3.16 2.55 19.72
CA VAL A 145 -4.32 2.37 18.85
C VAL A 145 -5.07 3.70 18.60
N GLN A 146 -5.18 4.58 19.60
CA GLN A 146 -5.88 5.87 19.43
C GLN A 146 -5.15 6.82 18.47
N GLU A 147 -3.82 6.91 18.54
CA GLU A 147 -3.02 7.76 17.64
C GLU A 147 -3.10 7.27 16.19
N ASN A 148 -3.06 5.95 15.97
CA ASN A 148 -3.18 5.37 14.63
C ASN A 148 -4.58 5.58 14.02
N TYR A 149 -5.63 5.70 14.84
CA TYR A 149 -6.97 6.07 14.35
C TYR A 149 -7.03 7.52 13.86
N LEU A 150 -6.46 8.47 14.63
CA LEU A 150 -6.40 9.87 14.20
C LEU A 150 -5.61 10.04 12.90
N LEU A 151 -4.49 9.32 12.76
CA LEU A 151 -3.72 9.27 11.52
C LEU A 151 -4.54 8.68 10.36
N LEU A 152 -5.31 7.63 10.61
CA LEU A 152 -6.17 7.02 9.60
C LEU A 152 -7.24 8.01 9.09
N ASP A 153 -7.87 8.76 9.99
CA ASP A 153 -8.90 9.74 9.62
C ASP A 153 -8.31 10.88 8.76
N ALA A 154 -7.14 11.41 9.14
CA ALA A 154 -6.44 12.41 8.33
C ALA A 154 -6.11 11.89 6.92
N PHE A 155 -5.62 10.65 6.80
CA PHE A 155 -5.34 10.04 5.50
C PHE A 155 -6.60 9.77 4.66
N ILE A 156 -7.73 9.49 5.30
CA ILE A 156 -9.02 9.35 4.61
C ILE A 156 -9.47 10.70 4.05
N GLU A 157 -9.26 11.79 4.77
CA GLU A 157 -9.53 13.15 4.30
C GLU A 157 -8.63 13.50 3.11
N GLU A 158 -7.31 13.32 3.23
CA GLU A 158 -6.38 13.58 2.12
C GLU A 158 -6.70 12.74 0.87
N SER A 159 -7.17 11.50 1.05
CA SER A 159 -7.62 10.65 -0.06
C SER A 159 -8.86 11.20 -0.76
N LYS A 160 -9.76 11.89 -0.06
CA LYS A 160 -10.94 12.52 -0.66
C LYS A 160 -10.55 13.76 -1.44
N ASP A 161 -9.66 14.59 -0.88
CA ASP A 161 -9.14 15.78 -1.57
C ASP A 161 -8.51 15.37 -2.90
N LEU A 162 -7.79 14.25 -2.93
CA LEU A 162 -7.21 13.73 -4.16
C LEU A 162 -8.25 13.16 -5.15
N GLU A 163 -9.35 12.58 -4.65
CA GLU A 163 -10.50 12.20 -5.50
C GLU A 163 -11.14 13.45 -6.14
N GLU A 164 -11.33 14.53 -5.38
CA GLU A 164 -11.88 15.80 -5.90
C GLU A 164 -10.96 16.45 -6.93
N LEU A 165 -9.63 16.41 -6.72
CA LEU A 165 -8.64 16.90 -7.69
C LEU A 165 -8.63 16.09 -8.98
N GLU A 166 -8.78 14.76 -8.89
CA GLU A 166 -8.95 13.88 -10.05
C GLU A 166 -10.20 14.29 -10.85
N GLU A 167 -11.34 14.47 -10.18
CA GLU A 167 -12.60 14.85 -10.83
C GLU A 167 -12.51 16.22 -11.51
N LYS A 168 -11.95 17.23 -10.82
CA LYS A 168 -11.70 18.55 -11.40
C LYS A 168 -10.84 18.45 -12.65
N TYR A 169 -9.70 17.75 -12.56
CA TYR A 169 -8.79 17.59 -13.70
C TYR A 169 -9.47 16.89 -14.88
N LEU A 170 -10.18 15.78 -14.64
CA LEU A 170 -10.88 15.02 -15.69
C LEU A 170 -12.03 15.80 -16.32
N SER A 171 -12.66 16.71 -15.59
CA SER A 171 -13.69 17.61 -16.12
C SER A 171 -13.13 18.77 -16.96
N GLY A 172 -11.81 18.89 -17.07
CA GLY A 172 -11.13 19.98 -17.78
C GLY A 172 -11.09 21.30 -17.00
N GLN A 173 -11.45 21.29 -15.71
CA GLN A 173 -11.31 22.46 -14.85
C GLN A 173 -9.85 22.74 -14.55
N GLU A 174 -9.48 24.02 -14.53
CA GLU A 174 -8.13 24.42 -14.19
C GLU A 174 -7.91 24.32 -12.67
N LEU A 175 -6.86 23.60 -12.28
CA LEU A 175 -6.43 23.55 -10.88
C LEU A 175 -5.79 24.88 -10.48
N SER A 176 -6.19 25.39 -9.31
CA SER A 176 -5.63 26.56 -8.66
C SER A 176 -4.15 26.38 -8.30
N LEU A 177 -3.47 27.48 -7.95
CA LEU A 177 -2.07 27.43 -7.56
C LEU A 177 -1.84 26.54 -6.33
N ASP A 178 -2.69 26.65 -5.31
CA ASP A 178 -2.58 25.89 -4.06
C ASP A 178 -2.76 24.39 -4.32
N GLU A 179 -3.72 24.00 -5.16
CA GLU A 179 -3.93 22.60 -5.55
C GLU A 179 -2.73 22.04 -6.34
N ARG A 180 -2.11 22.85 -7.21
CA ARG A 180 -0.88 22.45 -7.92
C ARG A 180 0.31 22.33 -6.96
N LEU A 181 0.44 23.23 -6.00
CA LEU A 181 1.50 23.16 -4.97
C LEU A 181 1.32 21.94 -4.07
N TYR A 182 0.09 21.62 -3.68
CA TYR A 182 -0.26 20.40 -2.97
C TYR A 182 0.18 19.16 -3.76
N LEU A 183 -0.24 19.03 -5.02
CA LEU A 183 0.14 17.90 -5.87
C LEU A 183 1.66 17.79 -6.04
N ARG A 184 2.36 18.92 -6.19
CA ARG A 184 3.82 18.94 -6.32
C ARG A 184 4.52 18.43 -5.06
N GLY A 185 4.08 18.85 -3.88
CA GLY A 185 4.63 18.39 -2.61
C GLY A 185 4.43 16.89 -2.40
N HIS A 186 3.26 16.36 -2.78
CA HIS A 186 2.99 14.92 -2.73
C HIS A 186 3.82 14.14 -3.74
N TRP A 187 3.89 14.62 -4.98
CA TRP A 187 4.71 14.04 -6.04
C TRP A 187 6.17 13.86 -5.62
N GLU A 188 6.79 14.90 -5.06
CA GLU A 188 8.22 14.86 -4.68
C GLU A 188 8.49 13.75 -3.65
N ARG A 189 7.64 13.64 -2.62
CA ARG A 189 7.78 12.62 -1.57
C ARG A 189 7.51 11.21 -2.10
N ILE A 190 6.42 11.05 -2.84
CA ILE A 190 5.94 9.73 -3.30
C ILE A 190 6.83 9.17 -4.40
N ASN A 191 7.35 10.02 -5.29
CA ASN A 191 8.21 9.57 -6.38
C ASN A 191 9.49 8.89 -5.87
N VAL A 192 10.07 9.44 -4.79
CA VAL A 192 11.24 8.85 -4.14
C VAL A 192 10.87 7.60 -3.33
N PHE A 193 9.69 7.58 -2.69
CA PHE A 193 9.23 6.49 -1.83
C PHE A 193 9.27 5.13 -2.55
N TRP A 194 8.63 4.99 -3.71
CA TRP A 194 8.54 3.70 -4.40
C TRP A 194 9.89 3.12 -4.77
N SER A 195 10.78 3.98 -5.27
CA SER A 195 12.13 3.61 -5.65
C SER A 195 12.94 3.14 -4.44
N LYS A 196 12.83 3.86 -3.31
CA LYS A 196 13.54 3.54 -2.08
C LYS A 196 13.08 2.20 -1.50
N VAL A 197 11.77 2.02 -1.33
CA VAL A 197 11.20 0.78 -0.81
C VAL A 197 11.53 -0.41 -1.71
N TYR A 198 11.55 -0.23 -3.03
CA TYR A 198 11.97 -1.28 -3.97
C TYR A 198 13.42 -1.72 -3.75
N GLN A 199 14.34 -0.79 -3.54
CA GLN A 199 15.73 -1.11 -3.26
C GLN A 199 15.89 -1.78 -1.90
N ASP A 200 15.24 -1.25 -0.85
CA ASP A 200 15.32 -1.81 0.50
C ASP A 200 14.81 -3.26 0.52
N LEU A 201 13.67 -3.54 -0.12
CA LEU A 201 13.13 -4.91 -0.20
C LEU A 201 13.97 -5.83 -1.09
N LYS A 202 14.61 -5.31 -2.13
CA LYS A 202 15.56 -6.08 -2.94
C LYS A 202 16.77 -6.51 -2.12
N LEU A 203 17.31 -5.61 -1.28
CA LEU A 203 18.41 -5.90 -0.37
C LEU A 203 17.99 -6.92 0.69
N LEU A 204 16.81 -6.75 1.29
CA LEU A 204 16.26 -7.68 2.29
C LEU A 204 16.08 -9.08 1.70
N LYS A 205 15.45 -9.18 0.52
CA LYS A 205 15.26 -10.46 -0.18
C LYS A 205 16.59 -11.12 -0.56
N GLY A 206 17.60 -10.32 -0.91
CA GLY A 206 18.94 -10.81 -1.23
C GLY A 206 19.77 -11.22 -0.01
N GLY A 207 19.28 -11.00 1.21
CA GLY A 207 20.02 -11.29 2.45
C GLY A 207 21.12 -10.27 2.77
N TRP A 208 21.16 -9.12 2.07
CA TRP A 208 22.15 -8.07 2.30
C TRP A 208 21.86 -7.22 3.54
N ILE A 209 20.58 -7.18 3.94
CA ILE A 209 20.14 -6.60 5.21
C ILE A 209 19.27 -7.62 5.95
N SER A 210 19.34 -7.60 7.27
CA SER A 210 18.55 -8.50 8.12
C SER A 210 17.17 -7.92 8.42
N PHE A 211 16.16 -8.78 8.44
CA PHE A 211 14.85 -8.42 8.97
C PHE A 211 14.97 -8.07 10.46
N LYS A 212 14.37 -6.95 10.86
CA LYS A 212 14.29 -6.53 12.26
C LYS A 212 12.83 -6.62 12.71
N PRO A 213 12.50 -7.51 13.67
CA PRO A 213 11.14 -7.60 14.18
C PRO A 213 10.67 -6.26 14.76
N PRO A 214 9.42 -5.85 14.49
CA PRO A 214 8.91 -4.55 14.91
C PRO A 214 8.66 -4.45 16.42
N TYR A 215 8.40 -5.57 17.10
CA TYR A 215 8.05 -5.57 18.52
C TYR A 215 9.11 -6.28 19.38
N ARG A 216 9.52 -5.61 20.47
CA ARG A 216 10.38 -6.23 21.49
C ARG A 216 9.52 -7.17 22.35
N GLN A 217 10.08 -8.34 22.67
CA GLN A 217 9.51 -9.28 23.64
C GLN A 217 9.59 -8.72 25.06
#